data_AF-A0A7S4HLD7-F1
#
_entry.id   AF-A0A7S4HLD7-F1
#
_cell.length_a   1.000
_cell.length_b   1.000
_cell.length_c   1.000
_cell.angle_alpha   90.00
_cell.angle_beta   90.00
_cell.angle_gamma   90.00
#
_symmetry.space_group_name_H-M   'P 1'
#
loop_
_entity.id
_entity.type
_entity.pdbx_description
1 polymer ?
#
loop_
_entity_poly.entity_id
_entity_poly.type
_entity_poly.pdbx_seq_one_letter_code
_entity_poly.pdbx_strand_id
1 'polypeptide(L)'
;PIRDASQAPDALQVYRSALAAAEDGTVVVASIGHATNLVPLLQSPGDEISTLTGSELVARKVKKMVVMGGFRGDPSVYTDPTYQPEYAEWNFGGCGGPWVAPPPPPSSEDNHDDDTDNSNDDAEESQDNSDESHDDSDESYDDSNEPRDCGGYDLLGNITHTALALWPSSVPIVFLGFRTGERVFTGAENVERDLDDSPCDVAYRKFCGELEGYCNGGEGRNSWDPMAVLFAVRGDAHGYYRETRGMIRIDTPSGMSRWTPSPGGVFTGQSTLIEVEDEEGVAYQRGLIRDELNALFLRQPTRGPH
;
A
#
# COMPACT_ATOMS: atom_id res chain seq x y z
N PRO A 1 18.29 -5.70 22.56
CA PRO A 1 17.49 -5.09 21.48
C PRO A 1 18.38 -4.35 20.48
N ILE A 2 18.06 -4.46 19.19
CA ILE A 2 18.60 -3.57 18.14
C ILE A 2 18.18 -2.14 18.47
N ARG A 3 19.12 -1.18 18.38
CA ARG A 3 18.91 0.23 18.70
C ARG A 3 18.95 1.13 17.48
N ASP A 4 19.65 0.69 16.43
CA ASP A 4 19.77 1.40 15.16
C ASP A 4 20.00 0.41 14.01
N ALA A 5 19.87 0.91 12.78
CA ALA A 5 19.92 0.10 11.56
C ALA A 5 21.28 -0.59 11.32
N SER A 6 22.40 -0.06 11.84
CA SER A 6 23.73 -0.66 11.63
C SER A 6 23.91 -1.98 12.35
N GLN A 7 23.05 -2.26 13.34
CA GLN A 7 23.04 -3.51 14.09
C GLN A 7 22.14 -4.58 13.45
N ALA A 8 21.36 -4.20 12.43
CA ALA A 8 20.54 -5.14 11.68
C ALA A 8 21.38 -5.84 10.60
N PRO A 9 21.17 -7.15 10.37
CA PRO A 9 21.80 -7.84 9.26
C PRO A 9 21.34 -7.26 7.92
N ASP A 10 22.20 -7.38 6.92
CA ASP A 10 21.88 -6.97 5.55
C ASP A 10 20.66 -7.73 5.01
N ALA A 11 19.78 -7.02 4.30
CA ALA A 11 18.52 -7.59 3.82
C ALA A 11 18.72 -8.79 2.88
N LEU A 12 19.76 -8.77 2.03
CA LEU A 12 20.08 -9.90 1.15
C LEU A 12 20.45 -11.13 1.97
N GLN A 13 21.28 -10.96 3.01
CA GLN A 13 21.67 -12.06 3.89
C GLN A 13 20.46 -12.66 4.62
N VAL A 14 19.54 -11.82 5.09
CA VAL A 14 18.29 -12.25 5.74
C VAL A 14 17.44 -13.06 4.77
N TYR A 15 17.20 -12.55 3.56
CA TYR A 15 16.39 -13.23 2.55
C TYR A 15 16.98 -14.60 2.18
N ARG A 16 18.28 -14.64 1.88
CA ARG A 16 18.95 -15.90 1.49
C ARG A 16 18.91 -16.93 2.61
N SER A 17 19.18 -16.51 3.85
CA SER A 17 19.12 -17.39 5.03
C SER A 17 17.71 -17.95 5.25
N ALA A 18 16.69 -17.10 5.21
CA ALA A 18 15.31 -17.50 5.43
C ALA A 18 14.80 -18.46 4.35
N LEU A 19 15.09 -18.16 3.07
CA LEU A 19 14.68 -19.03 1.96
C LEU A 19 15.43 -20.36 1.98
N ALA A 20 16.74 -20.36 2.21
CA ALA A 20 17.52 -21.59 2.24
C ALA A 20 17.06 -22.55 3.37
N ALA A 21 16.69 -22.01 4.53
CA ALA A 21 16.22 -22.78 5.68
C ALA A 21 14.77 -23.29 5.55
N ALA A 22 13.95 -22.66 4.70
CA ALA A 22 12.56 -23.05 4.52
C ALA A 22 12.39 -24.33 3.70
N GLU A 23 11.27 -25.02 3.90
CA GLU A 23 10.84 -26.11 3.02
C GLU A 23 10.51 -25.58 1.61
N ASP A 24 10.63 -26.45 0.60
CA ASP A 24 10.35 -26.08 -0.78
C ASP A 24 8.86 -25.73 -0.96
N GLY A 25 8.57 -24.62 -1.63
CA GLY A 25 7.20 -24.18 -1.93
C GLY A 25 6.33 -23.78 -0.72
N THR A 26 6.92 -23.43 0.44
CA THR A 26 6.14 -23.02 1.62
C THR A 26 6.18 -21.53 1.92
N VAL A 27 7.16 -20.80 1.41
CA VAL A 27 7.33 -19.38 1.75
C VAL A 27 6.33 -18.52 0.99
N VAL A 28 5.65 -17.61 1.69
CA VAL A 28 4.86 -16.54 1.07
C VAL A 28 5.60 -15.22 1.31
N VAL A 29 5.87 -14.48 0.24
CA VAL A 29 6.49 -13.14 0.33
C VAL A 29 5.39 -12.09 0.31
N ALA A 30 5.30 -11.26 1.34
CA ALA A 30 4.46 -10.06 1.34
C ALA A 30 5.34 -8.84 1.05
N SER A 31 5.18 -8.23 -0.12
CA SER A 31 5.88 -7.03 -0.54
C SER A 31 4.94 -5.83 -0.40
N ILE A 32 5.16 -5.04 0.65
CA ILE A 32 4.30 -3.92 1.07
C ILE A 32 5.09 -2.60 1.09
N GLY A 33 5.97 -2.42 0.11
CA GLY A 33 6.90 -1.32 0.03
C GLY A 33 7.86 -1.50 -1.14
N HIS A 34 8.91 -0.66 -1.20
CA HIS A 34 9.84 -0.65 -2.32
C HIS A 34 10.48 -2.02 -2.58
N ALA A 35 10.61 -2.39 -3.86
CA ALA A 35 11.24 -3.63 -4.28
C ALA A 35 12.80 -3.59 -4.21
N THR A 36 13.37 -2.63 -3.48
CA THR A 36 14.82 -2.39 -3.35
C THR A 36 15.57 -3.59 -2.78
N ASN A 37 14.92 -4.42 -1.96
CA ASN A 37 15.52 -5.64 -1.41
C ASN A 37 15.33 -6.87 -2.32
N LEU A 38 14.32 -6.86 -3.19
CA LEU A 38 14.03 -7.99 -4.09
C LEU A 38 15.02 -8.04 -5.25
N VAL A 39 15.42 -6.89 -5.81
CA VAL A 39 16.38 -6.86 -6.93
C VAL A 39 17.73 -7.48 -6.55
N PRO A 40 18.40 -7.08 -5.45
CA PRO A 40 19.65 -7.72 -5.03
C PRO A 40 19.49 -9.22 -4.75
N LEU A 41 18.35 -9.62 -4.15
CA LEU A 41 18.05 -11.04 -3.96
C LEU A 41 18.03 -11.77 -5.30
N LEU A 42 17.20 -11.34 -6.24
CA LEU A 42 17.00 -12.04 -7.51
C LEU A 42 18.27 -12.07 -8.38
N GLN A 43 19.13 -11.07 -8.26
CA GLN A 43 20.42 -11.00 -8.97
C GLN A 43 21.57 -11.73 -8.25
N SER A 44 21.40 -12.11 -6.98
CA SER A 44 22.49 -12.69 -6.20
C SER A 44 22.94 -14.05 -6.75
N PRO A 45 24.25 -14.29 -6.87
CA PRO A 45 24.78 -15.62 -7.17
C PRO A 45 24.56 -16.57 -5.97
N GLY A 46 24.93 -17.85 -6.15
CA GLY A 46 25.11 -18.75 -5.01
C GLY A 46 26.21 -18.26 -4.07
N ASP A 47 26.10 -18.63 -2.80
CA ASP A 47 27.02 -18.25 -1.73
C ASP A 47 27.17 -19.38 -0.69
N GLU A 48 27.75 -19.06 0.47
CA GLU A 48 27.95 -20.02 1.56
C GLU A 48 26.65 -20.49 2.22
N ILE A 49 25.55 -19.73 2.09
CA ILE A 49 24.23 -20.09 2.62
C ILE A 49 23.57 -21.12 1.71
N SER A 50 23.66 -20.91 0.39
CA SER A 50 23.09 -21.81 -0.61
C SER A 50 23.83 -21.69 -1.94
N THR A 51 24.11 -22.82 -2.56
CA THR A 51 24.71 -22.87 -3.91
C THR A 51 23.77 -22.37 -5.00
N LEU A 52 22.47 -22.25 -4.71
CA LEU A 52 21.47 -21.71 -5.65
C LEU A 52 21.61 -20.19 -5.74
N THR A 53 21.44 -19.66 -6.96
CA THR A 53 21.23 -18.22 -7.17
C THR A 53 19.96 -17.76 -6.44
N GLY A 54 19.83 -16.46 -6.17
CA GLY A 54 18.64 -15.97 -5.48
C GLY A 54 17.35 -16.19 -6.28
N SER A 55 17.40 -16.08 -7.61
CA SER A 55 16.26 -16.42 -8.48
C SER A 55 15.87 -17.91 -8.36
N GLU A 56 16.84 -18.84 -8.35
CA GLU A 56 16.57 -20.27 -8.14
C GLU A 56 16.05 -20.57 -6.73
N LEU A 57 16.56 -19.88 -5.70
CA LEU A 57 16.04 -19.98 -4.34
C LEU A 57 14.57 -19.56 -4.29
N VAL A 58 14.24 -18.41 -4.87
CA VAL A 58 12.84 -17.94 -4.93
C VAL A 58 11.97 -18.95 -5.67
N ALA A 59 12.41 -19.40 -6.85
CA ALA A 59 11.67 -20.37 -7.66
C ALA A 59 11.37 -21.68 -6.92
N ARG A 60 12.30 -22.10 -6.04
CA ARG A 60 12.22 -23.35 -5.29
C ARG A 60 11.43 -23.23 -3.99
N LYS A 61 11.58 -22.10 -3.28
CA LYS A 61 11.14 -21.95 -1.89
C LYS A 61 9.83 -21.19 -1.78
N VAL A 62 9.54 -20.29 -2.71
CA VAL A 62 8.39 -19.39 -2.63
C VAL A 62 7.17 -19.99 -3.30
N LYS A 63 6.07 -20.05 -2.56
CA LYS A 63 4.74 -20.48 -3.01
C LYS A 63 4.04 -19.41 -3.84
N LYS A 64 4.07 -18.17 -3.38
CA LYS A 64 3.48 -16.98 -4.02
C LYS A 64 4.10 -15.72 -3.43
N MET A 65 4.04 -14.63 -4.19
CA MET A 65 4.25 -13.29 -3.69
C MET A 65 2.92 -12.54 -3.66
N VAL A 66 2.68 -11.75 -2.62
CA VAL A 66 1.57 -10.80 -2.54
C VAL A 66 2.16 -9.40 -2.47
N VAL A 67 1.74 -8.54 -3.38
CA VAL A 67 2.25 -7.17 -3.53
C VAL A 67 1.11 -6.21 -3.22
N MET A 68 1.29 -5.33 -2.24
CA MET A 68 0.49 -4.11 -2.19
C MET A 68 1.09 -3.18 -3.24
N GLY A 69 0.31 -2.85 -4.26
CA GLY A 69 0.78 -1.94 -5.27
C GLY A 69 0.03 -2.05 -6.58
N GLY A 70 0.14 -0.98 -7.35
CA GLY A 70 -0.44 -0.88 -8.67
C GLY A 70 -1.92 -0.51 -8.71
N PHE A 71 -2.40 -0.36 -9.93
CA PHE A 71 -3.69 0.20 -10.26
C PHE A 71 -4.29 -0.55 -11.46
N ARG A 72 -5.57 -0.93 -11.37
CA ARG A 72 -6.26 -1.62 -12.47
C ARG A 72 -6.46 -0.71 -13.68
N GLY A 73 -6.62 0.59 -13.46
CA GLY A 73 -7.17 1.52 -14.45
C GLY A 73 -8.69 1.37 -14.53
N ASP A 74 -9.42 2.47 -14.75
CA ASP A 74 -10.80 2.40 -15.25
C ASP A 74 -10.74 2.19 -16.78
N PRO A 75 -11.50 1.26 -17.38
CA PRO A 75 -11.57 1.09 -18.83
C PRO A 75 -12.19 2.27 -19.60
N SER A 76 -13.11 3.03 -18.99
CA SER A 76 -13.82 4.17 -19.62
C SER A 76 -12.91 5.39 -19.82
N VAL A 77 -11.93 5.50 -18.93
CA VAL A 77 -10.85 6.48 -18.88
C VAL A 77 -9.94 6.47 -20.12
N TYR A 78 -9.88 5.37 -20.87
CA TYR A 78 -9.08 5.31 -22.10
C TYR A 78 -9.69 6.02 -23.31
N THR A 79 -10.91 6.58 -23.18
CA THR A 79 -11.64 7.25 -24.28
C THR A 79 -11.87 8.75 -24.08
N ASP A 80 -11.53 9.29 -22.91
CA ASP A 80 -11.62 10.72 -22.63
C ASP A 80 -10.25 11.40 -22.82
N PRO A 81 -10.07 12.26 -23.84
CA PRO A 81 -8.81 12.97 -24.09
C PRO A 81 -8.48 14.05 -23.05
N THR A 82 -9.40 14.35 -22.13
CA THR A 82 -9.18 15.27 -21.00
C THR A 82 -8.82 14.55 -19.70
N TYR A 83 -8.95 13.22 -19.66
CA TYR A 83 -8.59 12.41 -18.51
C TYR A 83 -7.11 12.02 -18.58
N GLN A 84 -6.29 12.60 -17.70
CA GLN A 84 -4.95 12.10 -17.48
C GLN A 84 -5.01 10.92 -16.49
N PRO A 85 -4.36 9.78 -16.75
CA PRO A 85 -4.23 8.71 -15.75
C PRO A 85 -3.24 9.20 -14.69
N GLU A 86 -3.73 9.86 -13.64
CA GLU A 86 -2.85 10.85 -13.00
C GLU A 86 -1.76 10.29 -12.08
N TYR A 87 -1.78 9.05 -11.55
CA TYR A 87 -0.86 8.75 -10.43
C TYR A 87 -0.19 7.37 -10.47
N ALA A 88 1.11 7.37 -10.18
CA ALA A 88 1.85 6.16 -9.83
C ALA A 88 1.55 5.77 -8.39
N GLU A 89 1.45 4.47 -8.11
CA GLU A 89 1.36 4.01 -6.73
C GLU A 89 2.69 4.33 -6.02
N TRP A 90 2.61 4.75 -4.75
CA TRP A 90 3.74 5.37 -4.06
C TRP A 90 4.99 4.48 -4.03
N ASN A 91 4.81 3.19 -3.73
CA ASN A 91 5.92 2.27 -3.65
C ASN A 91 6.48 1.84 -5.04
N PHE A 92 5.79 2.18 -6.14
CA PHE A 92 6.26 2.00 -7.51
C PHE A 92 6.88 3.25 -8.14
N GLY A 93 6.33 4.43 -7.88
CA GLY A 93 6.75 5.68 -8.54
C GLY A 93 7.51 6.65 -7.67
N GLY A 94 7.42 6.55 -6.33
CA GLY A 94 7.94 7.57 -5.43
C GLY A 94 7.44 8.96 -5.83
N CYS A 95 8.36 9.79 -6.35
CA CYS A 95 8.05 11.10 -6.90
C CYS A 95 8.19 11.28 -8.41
N GLY A 96 8.53 10.21 -9.14
CA GLY A 96 8.74 10.26 -10.59
C GLY A 96 7.45 10.41 -11.40
N GLY A 97 6.28 10.24 -10.77
CA GLY A 97 4.96 10.52 -11.35
C GLY A 97 4.30 11.73 -10.68
N PRO A 98 3.20 12.27 -11.24
CA PRO A 98 2.38 13.24 -10.53
C PRO A 98 1.99 12.64 -9.17
N TRP A 99 2.08 13.42 -8.11
CA TRP A 99 1.88 12.97 -6.73
C TRP A 99 0.44 13.20 -6.28
N VAL A 100 -0.05 12.35 -5.37
CA VAL A 100 -1.20 12.64 -4.49
C VAL A 100 -0.66 12.80 -3.07
N ALA A 101 -0.76 14.00 -2.50
CA ALA A 101 -0.81 14.16 -1.05
C ALA A 101 -2.05 13.42 -0.53
N PRO A 102 -2.01 12.76 0.65
CA PRO A 102 -3.18 12.06 1.17
C PRO A 102 -4.41 12.97 1.11
N PRO A 103 -5.60 12.44 0.75
CA PRO A 103 -6.78 13.28 0.60
C PRO A 103 -6.99 14.06 1.90
N PRO A 104 -7.25 15.39 1.84
CA PRO A 104 -7.65 16.11 3.03
C PRO A 104 -8.88 15.41 3.61
N PRO A 105 -9.02 15.38 4.95
CA PRO A 105 -10.19 14.77 5.57
C PRO A 105 -11.46 15.37 4.94
N PRO A 106 -12.54 14.58 4.76
CA PRO A 106 -13.79 15.13 4.29
C PRO A 106 -14.16 16.30 5.20
N SER A 107 -14.35 17.48 4.63
CA SER A 107 -14.89 18.61 5.37
C SER A 107 -16.24 18.16 5.93
N SER A 108 -16.51 18.54 7.17
CA SER A 108 -17.73 18.19 7.89
C SER A 108 -19.02 18.78 7.29
N GLU A 109 -19.02 19.18 6.01
CA GLU A 109 -20.07 19.99 5.39
C GLU A 109 -20.91 19.28 4.32
N ASP A 110 -20.67 18.02 3.97
CA ASP A 110 -21.55 17.28 3.05
C ASP A 110 -22.72 16.54 3.74
N ASN A 111 -23.04 16.91 4.98
CA ASN A 111 -24.30 16.56 5.65
C ASN A 111 -25.11 17.83 5.96
N HIS A 112 -25.51 18.58 4.94
CA HIS A 112 -26.61 19.52 5.07
C HIS A 112 -27.78 19.10 4.18
N ASP A 113 -28.70 18.39 4.83
CA ASP A 113 -30.12 18.41 4.48
C ASP A 113 -30.59 19.86 4.29
N ASP A 114 -31.41 20.05 3.26
CA ASP A 114 -32.22 21.24 2.98
C ASP A 114 -32.72 21.89 4.28
N ASP A 115 -32.33 23.14 4.54
CA ASP A 115 -33.25 24.17 5.02
C ASP A 115 -32.64 25.57 4.89
N THR A 116 -33.43 26.44 4.29
CA THR A 116 -33.25 27.88 4.05
C THR A 116 -32.93 28.68 5.32
N ASP A 117 -32.08 29.72 5.27
CA ASP A 117 -32.49 31.14 5.28
C ASP A 117 -31.29 32.11 5.25
N ASN A 118 -31.64 33.31 4.79
CA ASN A 118 -30.95 34.54 4.40
C ASN A 118 -30.17 35.27 5.52
N SER A 119 -29.05 35.92 5.17
CA SER A 119 -28.70 37.35 5.44
C SER A 119 -27.21 37.64 5.75
N ASN A 120 -26.58 38.42 4.85
CA ASN A 120 -25.90 39.70 5.07
C ASN A 120 -25.13 39.97 6.40
N ASP A 121 -23.82 40.24 6.31
CA ASP A 121 -23.22 41.59 6.38
C ASP A 121 -21.76 41.58 6.90
N ASP A 122 -20.95 42.39 6.19
CA ASP A 122 -19.89 43.29 6.63
C ASP A 122 -18.53 42.84 7.20
N ALA A 123 -17.55 43.61 6.72
CA ALA A 123 -16.10 43.56 6.90
C ALA A 123 -15.62 44.45 8.05
N GLU A 124 -14.38 44.22 8.51
CA GLU A 124 -13.38 45.13 9.17
C GLU A 124 -12.55 44.31 10.19
N GLU A 125 -11.29 44.58 10.55
CA GLU A 125 -10.12 45.27 9.99
C GLU A 125 -8.95 44.91 10.95
N SER A 126 -7.78 44.53 10.41
CA SER A 126 -6.42 44.84 10.91
C SER A 126 -5.75 44.17 12.14
N GLN A 127 -4.43 43.97 11.96
CA GLN A 127 -3.30 44.03 12.92
C GLN A 127 -2.73 42.73 13.52
N ASP A 128 -1.80 42.14 12.76
CA ASP A 128 -0.35 42.01 13.07
C ASP A 128 0.08 41.87 14.55
N ASN A 129 0.59 40.69 14.89
CA ASN A 129 1.70 40.53 15.84
C ASN A 129 2.52 39.30 15.46
N SER A 130 3.77 39.57 15.13
CA SER A 130 4.88 38.65 14.94
C SER A 130 5.12 37.75 16.15
N ASP A 131 5.19 36.44 15.92
CA ASP A 131 6.08 35.55 16.68
C ASP A 131 6.56 34.42 15.75
N GLU A 132 7.88 34.26 15.68
CA GLU A 132 8.58 33.29 14.85
C GLU A 132 8.20 31.85 15.24
N SER A 133 7.38 31.21 14.41
CA SER A 133 7.34 29.76 14.26
C SER A 133 7.70 29.47 12.79
N HIS A 134 8.72 28.66 12.58
CA HIS A 134 8.99 28.11 11.25
C HIS A 134 7.87 27.11 10.97
N ASP A 135 6.86 27.61 10.29
CA ASP A 135 5.69 26.91 9.80
C ASP A 135 6.06 26.25 8.46
N ASP A 136 6.25 24.93 8.45
CA ASP A 136 6.43 24.14 7.21
C ASP A 136 5.07 23.92 6.51
N SER A 137 4.22 24.95 6.44
CA SER A 137 2.86 24.88 5.89
C SER A 137 2.71 25.57 4.53
N ASP A 138 3.78 25.66 3.75
CA ASP A 138 3.72 26.27 2.41
C ASP A 138 4.10 25.25 1.33
N GLU A 139 3.32 24.18 1.20
CA GLU A 139 3.28 23.41 -0.05
C GLU A 139 2.40 24.16 -1.07
N SER A 140 2.91 25.32 -1.48
CA SER A 140 2.48 25.98 -2.71
C SER A 140 2.67 25.02 -3.88
N TYR A 141 1.69 24.98 -4.77
CA TYR A 141 1.74 24.23 -6.02
C TYR A 141 2.93 24.71 -6.85
N ASP A 142 4.04 23.98 -6.79
CA ASP A 142 5.23 24.25 -7.59
C ASP A 142 4.99 23.77 -9.04
N ASP A 143 4.51 24.70 -9.88
CA ASP A 143 4.37 24.60 -11.33
C ASP A 143 5.71 24.82 -12.06
N SER A 144 6.84 24.85 -11.34
CA SER A 144 8.14 24.90 -12.00
C SER A 144 8.42 23.56 -12.66
N ASN A 145 8.67 23.60 -13.96
CA ASN A 145 9.13 22.48 -14.78
C ASN A 145 10.58 22.08 -14.43
N GLU A 146 11.01 22.31 -13.17
CA GLU A 146 12.31 21.93 -12.65
C GLU A 146 12.27 20.45 -12.19
N PRO A 147 13.31 19.65 -12.48
CA PRO A 147 13.37 18.27 -12.00
C PRO A 147 13.34 18.27 -10.47
N ARG A 148 12.28 17.71 -9.86
CA ARG A 148 12.22 17.53 -8.41
C ARG A 148 13.40 16.67 -7.96
N ASP A 149 14.27 17.22 -7.10
CA ASP A 149 15.37 16.46 -6.50
C ASP A 149 14.82 15.55 -5.39
N CYS A 150 14.44 14.34 -5.77
CA CYS A 150 13.87 13.37 -4.83
C CYS A 150 14.90 12.34 -4.32
N GLY A 151 16.20 12.59 -4.49
CA GLY A 151 17.20 11.55 -4.27
C GLY A 151 16.89 10.29 -5.08
N GLY A 152 17.14 9.10 -4.53
CA GLY A 152 16.97 7.82 -5.25
C GLY A 152 15.52 7.33 -5.46
N TYR A 153 14.51 8.13 -5.11
CA TYR A 153 13.10 7.76 -5.28
C TYR A 153 12.62 7.84 -6.75
N ASP A 154 13.34 8.54 -7.61
CA ASP A 154 13.16 8.56 -9.06
C ASP A 154 13.43 7.18 -9.72
N LEU A 155 14.21 6.32 -9.05
CA LEU A 155 14.56 4.99 -9.54
C LEU A 155 13.51 3.91 -9.24
N LEU A 156 12.46 4.21 -8.46
CA LEU A 156 11.52 3.21 -7.99
C LEU A 156 10.76 2.51 -9.13
N GLY A 157 10.42 3.24 -10.19
CA GLY A 157 9.75 2.65 -11.36
C GLY A 157 10.62 1.59 -12.03
N ASN A 158 11.90 1.88 -12.19
CA ASN A 158 12.88 0.94 -12.75
C ASN A 158 13.16 -0.24 -11.80
N ILE A 159 13.26 0.00 -10.49
CA ILE A 159 13.49 -1.04 -9.48
C ILE A 159 12.31 -2.02 -9.46
N THR A 160 11.08 -1.50 -9.45
CA THR A 160 9.86 -2.31 -9.48
C THR A 160 9.76 -3.11 -10.76
N HIS A 161 9.98 -2.48 -11.92
CA HIS A 161 10.03 -3.17 -13.20
C HIS A 161 11.05 -4.32 -13.20
N THR A 162 12.26 -4.04 -12.71
CA THR A 162 13.36 -5.02 -12.67
C THR A 162 13.02 -6.19 -11.75
N ALA A 163 12.47 -5.93 -10.57
CA ALA A 163 12.06 -6.98 -9.64
C ALA A 163 11.00 -7.91 -10.26
N LEU A 164 9.99 -7.32 -10.92
CA LEU A 164 8.94 -8.09 -11.59
C LEU A 164 9.47 -8.88 -12.80
N ALA A 165 10.39 -8.30 -13.58
CA ALA A 165 10.98 -8.95 -14.74
C ALA A 165 11.92 -10.13 -14.36
N LEU A 166 12.61 -10.03 -13.23
CA LEU A 166 13.48 -11.08 -12.71
C LEU A 166 12.75 -12.14 -11.87
N TRP A 167 11.50 -11.86 -11.47
CA TRP A 167 10.73 -12.77 -10.65
C TRP A 167 10.48 -14.10 -11.40
N PRO A 168 10.73 -15.26 -10.77
CA PRO A 168 10.54 -16.55 -11.44
C PRO A 168 9.10 -16.75 -11.92
N SER A 169 8.95 -17.04 -13.20
CA SER A 169 7.63 -17.21 -13.84
C SER A 169 6.83 -18.41 -13.32
N SER A 170 7.47 -19.33 -12.61
CA SER A 170 6.85 -20.46 -11.91
C SER A 170 6.20 -20.08 -10.58
N VAL A 171 6.50 -18.89 -10.04
CA VAL A 171 5.98 -18.42 -8.75
C VAL A 171 4.93 -17.33 -8.99
N PRO A 172 3.66 -17.57 -8.66
CA PRO A 172 2.59 -16.61 -8.92
C PRO A 172 2.74 -15.34 -8.08
N ILE A 173 2.30 -14.22 -8.66
CA ILE A 173 2.21 -12.92 -7.98
C ILE A 173 0.73 -12.55 -7.83
N VAL A 174 0.35 -12.07 -6.64
CA VAL A 174 -0.96 -11.48 -6.37
C VAL A 174 -0.79 -10.00 -6.06
N PHE A 175 -1.48 -9.14 -6.78
CA PHE A 175 -1.49 -7.70 -6.55
C PHE A 175 -2.77 -7.29 -5.83
N LEU A 176 -2.61 -6.55 -4.74
CA LEU A 176 -3.68 -5.77 -4.12
C LEU A 176 -3.49 -4.31 -4.57
N GLY A 177 -4.37 -3.86 -5.47
CA GLY A 177 -4.28 -2.52 -6.04
C GLY A 177 -4.70 -1.42 -5.05
N PHE A 178 -4.29 -0.19 -5.32
CA PHE A 178 -4.54 0.98 -4.47
C PHE A 178 -6.02 1.12 -4.07
N ARG A 179 -6.96 1.07 -5.03
CA ARG A 179 -8.40 1.22 -4.76
C ARG A 179 -8.97 0.15 -3.82
N THR A 180 -8.34 -1.02 -3.75
CA THR A 180 -8.81 -2.14 -2.93
C THR A 180 -8.72 -1.80 -1.43
N GLY A 181 -7.63 -1.16 -0.99
CA GLY A 181 -7.43 -0.74 0.40
C GLY A 181 -7.83 0.70 0.71
N GLU A 182 -8.11 1.51 -0.31
CA GLU A 182 -8.36 2.96 -0.21
C GLU A 182 -9.50 3.28 0.75
N ARG A 183 -10.57 2.47 0.80
CA ARG A 183 -11.76 2.73 1.63
C ARG A 183 -11.95 1.70 2.75
N VAL A 184 -10.86 1.12 3.24
CA VAL A 184 -10.86 0.20 4.40
C VAL A 184 -10.06 0.87 5.51
N PHE A 185 -10.74 1.52 6.46
CA PHE A 185 -10.10 2.31 7.52
C PHE A 185 -9.97 1.54 8.82
N THR A 186 -8.75 1.38 9.33
CA THR A 186 -8.46 0.68 10.60
C THR A 186 -7.87 1.64 11.63
N GLY A 187 -8.09 1.37 12.92
CA GLY A 187 -7.57 2.23 13.99
C GLY A 187 -8.39 3.48 14.30
N ALA A 188 -9.62 3.60 13.78
CA ALA A 188 -10.50 4.75 14.04
C ALA A 188 -10.72 4.99 15.54
N GLU A 189 -10.91 6.24 15.96
CA GLU A 189 -11.06 6.60 17.38
C GLU A 189 -12.26 5.92 18.05
N ASN A 190 -13.34 5.70 17.31
CA ASN A 190 -14.59 5.10 17.80
C ASN A 190 -14.62 3.56 17.81
N VAL A 191 -13.52 2.89 17.45
CA VAL A 191 -13.44 1.43 17.49
C VAL A 191 -13.31 0.95 18.94
N GLU A 192 -14.13 -0.03 19.33
CA GLU A 192 -14.00 -0.71 20.62
C GLU A 192 -12.63 -1.39 20.76
N ARG A 193 -11.97 -1.11 21.89
CA ARG A 193 -10.61 -1.54 22.25
C ARG A 193 -10.68 -2.27 23.57
N ASP A 194 -10.12 -3.48 23.60
CA ASP A 194 -10.06 -4.31 24.83
C ASP A 194 -8.69 -4.20 25.52
N LEU A 195 -7.81 -3.35 25.01
CA LEU A 195 -6.39 -3.33 25.36
C LEU A 195 -5.90 -1.92 25.66
N ASP A 196 -5.91 -1.53 26.93
CA ASP A 196 -5.22 -0.32 27.39
C ASP A 196 -3.70 -0.37 27.14
N ASP A 197 -3.14 -1.54 26.80
CA ASP A 197 -1.69 -1.80 26.63
C ASP A 197 -1.29 -2.52 25.31
N SER A 198 -2.13 -2.58 24.26
CA SER A 198 -1.67 -3.15 22.97
C SER A 198 -0.61 -2.22 22.37
N PRO A 199 0.64 -2.68 22.12
CA PRO A 199 1.63 -1.84 21.45
C PRO A 199 1.17 -1.37 20.07
N CYS A 200 0.33 -2.17 19.38
CA CYS A 200 -0.26 -1.80 18.10
C CYS A 200 -1.31 -0.71 18.23
N ASP A 201 -2.18 -0.78 19.25
CA ASP A 201 -3.16 0.29 19.50
C ASP A 201 -2.46 1.60 19.89
N VAL A 202 -1.48 1.53 20.80
CA VAL A 202 -0.67 2.71 21.19
C VAL A 202 0.01 3.31 19.97
N ALA A 203 0.58 2.49 19.08
CA ALA A 203 1.20 2.96 17.85
C ALA A 203 0.19 3.65 16.92
N TYR A 204 -1.01 3.08 16.73
CA TYR A 204 -2.06 3.69 15.90
C TYR A 204 -2.55 5.01 16.48
N ARG A 205 -2.79 5.10 17.79
CA ARG A 205 -3.21 6.35 18.45
C ARG A 205 -2.16 7.43 18.34
N LYS A 206 -0.89 7.09 18.57
CA LYS A 206 0.22 8.04 18.39
C LYS A 206 0.36 8.47 16.94
N PHE A 207 0.35 7.52 16.01
CA PHE A 207 0.44 7.81 14.58
C PHE A 207 -0.70 8.73 14.13
N CYS A 208 -1.94 8.40 14.44
CA CYS A 208 -3.10 9.19 14.02
C CYS A 208 -3.27 10.50 14.79
N GLY A 209 -2.79 10.59 16.03
CA GLY A 209 -2.89 11.79 16.85
C GLY A 209 -1.71 12.74 16.73
N GLU A 210 -0.54 12.28 16.28
CA GLU A 210 0.67 13.09 16.12
C GLU A 210 0.97 13.42 14.64
N LEU A 211 0.42 12.67 13.67
CA LEU A 211 0.61 12.92 12.23
C LEU A 211 -0.72 13.27 11.55
N GLU A 212 -0.96 14.57 11.40
CA GLU A 212 -2.13 15.11 10.71
C GLU A 212 -2.20 14.65 9.25
N GLY A 213 -3.41 14.51 8.72
CA GLY A 213 -3.65 14.11 7.32
C GLY A 213 -3.56 12.62 7.01
N TYR A 214 -2.99 11.79 7.90
CA TYR A 214 -2.82 10.35 7.61
C TYR A 214 -4.00 9.47 8.04
N CYS A 215 -4.87 9.91 8.94
CA CYS A 215 -5.94 9.09 9.54
C CYS A 215 -7.37 9.61 9.31
N ASN A 216 -7.61 10.26 8.17
CA ASN A 216 -8.95 10.62 7.67
C ASN A 216 -9.85 11.28 8.74
N GLY A 217 -9.33 12.25 9.49
CA GLY A 217 -10.11 12.97 10.50
C GLY A 217 -10.57 12.11 11.69
N GLY A 218 -9.80 11.08 12.06
CA GLY A 218 -10.13 10.17 13.16
C GLY A 218 -10.92 8.92 12.73
N GLU A 219 -11.32 8.82 11.45
CA GLU A 219 -11.95 7.62 10.88
C GLU A 219 -10.97 6.45 10.69
N GLY A 220 -9.67 6.69 10.88
CA GLY A 220 -8.62 5.67 10.85
C GLY A 220 -7.80 5.70 9.56
N ARG A 221 -6.87 4.76 9.44
CA ARG A 221 -5.89 4.67 8.36
C ARG A 221 -6.33 3.69 7.28
N ASN A 222 -6.17 4.05 6.00
CA ASN A 222 -6.40 3.14 4.87
C ASN A 222 -5.54 1.88 5.01
N SER A 223 -6.12 0.73 4.71
CA SER A 223 -5.54 -0.58 5.06
C SER A 223 -4.87 -1.29 3.89
N TRP A 224 -4.19 -0.54 3.01
CA TRP A 224 -3.48 -1.09 1.84
C TRP A 224 -2.54 -2.26 2.21
N ASP A 225 -1.51 -1.97 3.00
CA ASP A 225 -0.51 -2.96 3.40
C ASP A 225 -1.09 -4.03 4.35
N PRO A 226 -1.87 -3.65 5.40
CA PRO A 226 -2.51 -4.65 6.25
C PRO A 226 -3.35 -5.67 5.49
N MET A 227 -4.11 -5.24 4.47
CA MET A 227 -4.90 -6.16 3.66
C MET A 227 -4.03 -7.09 2.81
N ALA A 228 -2.93 -6.59 2.25
CA ALA A 228 -1.99 -7.43 1.49
C ALA A 228 -1.34 -8.50 2.38
N VAL A 229 -0.97 -8.13 3.62
CA VAL A 229 -0.45 -9.07 4.62
C VAL A 229 -1.52 -10.07 5.05
N LEU A 230 -2.76 -9.61 5.29
CA LEU A 230 -3.88 -10.48 5.65
C LEU A 230 -4.11 -11.54 4.56
N PHE A 231 -4.14 -11.13 3.29
CA PHE A 231 -4.27 -12.05 2.16
C PHE A 231 -3.04 -12.97 1.98
N ALA A 232 -1.84 -12.48 2.25
CA ALA A 232 -0.63 -13.31 2.21
C ALA A 232 -0.72 -14.48 3.20
N VAL A 233 -1.21 -14.22 4.41
CA VAL A 233 -1.32 -15.21 5.50
C VAL A 233 -2.55 -16.09 5.37
N ARG A 234 -3.74 -15.50 5.19
CA ARG A 234 -5.03 -16.20 5.23
C ARG A 234 -5.60 -16.55 3.86
N GLY A 235 -5.06 -15.97 2.79
CA GLY A 235 -5.67 -16.06 1.46
C GLY A 235 -7.05 -15.41 1.46
N ASP A 236 -7.93 -15.91 0.58
CA ASP A 236 -9.33 -15.49 0.54
C ASP A 236 -10.24 -16.48 1.32
N ALA A 237 -9.96 -16.68 2.60
CA ALA A 237 -10.68 -17.66 3.43
C ALA A 237 -12.18 -17.35 3.56
N HIS A 238 -12.57 -16.09 3.36
CA HIS A 238 -13.92 -15.58 3.59
C HIS A 238 -14.65 -15.14 2.31
N GLY A 239 -14.00 -15.23 1.13
CA GLY A 239 -14.62 -14.84 -0.14
C GLY A 239 -14.77 -13.34 -0.30
N TYR A 240 -13.84 -12.55 0.24
CA TYR A 240 -13.86 -11.09 0.18
C TYR A 240 -13.38 -10.53 -1.15
N TYR A 241 -12.65 -11.34 -1.94
CA TYR A 241 -11.89 -10.84 -3.08
C TYR A 241 -12.40 -11.41 -4.39
N ARG A 242 -12.54 -10.54 -5.38
CA ARG A 242 -12.66 -10.89 -6.79
C ARG A 242 -11.27 -10.99 -7.39
N GLU A 243 -10.96 -12.16 -7.96
CA GLU A 243 -9.69 -12.38 -8.67
C GLU A 243 -9.83 -12.08 -10.17
N THR A 244 -8.95 -11.21 -10.68
CA THR A 244 -8.77 -11.00 -12.12
C THR A 244 -7.38 -11.47 -12.53
N ARG A 245 -7.29 -12.46 -13.41
CA ARG A 245 -5.99 -12.88 -13.98
C ARG A 245 -5.52 -11.94 -15.07
N GLY A 246 -4.21 -11.69 -15.11
CA GLY A 246 -3.64 -10.75 -16.05
C GLY A 246 -2.15 -10.50 -15.81
N MET A 247 -1.69 -9.36 -16.28
CA MET A 247 -0.32 -8.90 -16.13
C MET A 247 -0.29 -7.42 -15.82
N ILE A 248 0.56 -7.04 -14.87
CA ILE A 248 0.90 -5.65 -14.61
C ILE A 248 2.10 -5.23 -15.46
N ARG A 249 2.09 -4.01 -15.97
CA ARG A 249 3.25 -3.37 -16.60
C ARG A 249 3.56 -2.09 -15.85
N ILE A 250 4.85 -1.84 -15.60
CA ILE A 250 5.33 -0.61 -14.96
C ILE A 250 6.00 0.24 -16.03
N ASP A 251 5.54 1.48 -16.17
CA ASP A 251 6.24 2.53 -16.90
C ASP A 251 7.45 2.96 -16.07
N THR A 252 8.66 2.69 -16.54
CA THR A 252 9.86 2.85 -15.72
C THR A 252 10.19 4.30 -15.34
N PRO A 253 9.96 5.33 -16.18
CA PRO A 253 10.21 6.71 -15.79
C PRO A 253 9.26 7.23 -14.72
N SER A 254 7.96 6.90 -14.82
CA SER A 254 6.94 7.42 -13.89
C SER A 254 6.60 6.49 -12.72
N GLY A 255 6.90 5.19 -12.84
CA GLY A 255 6.40 4.14 -11.95
C GLY A 255 4.92 3.81 -12.14
N MET A 256 4.24 4.41 -13.12
CA MET A 256 2.83 4.13 -13.36
C MET A 256 2.61 2.68 -13.75
N SER A 257 1.61 2.05 -13.13
CA SER A 257 1.25 0.69 -13.44
C SER A 257 0.04 0.60 -14.37
N ARG A 258 0.03 -0.40 -15.26
CA ARG A 258 -1.11 -0.75 -16.10
C ARG A 258 -1.43 -2.22 -15.97
N TRP A 259 -2.66 -2.54 -15.56
CA TRP A 259 -3.17 -3.90 -15.59
C TRP A 259 -3.74 -4.26 -16.95
N THR A 260 -3.39 -5.44 -17.47
CA THR A 260 -4.00 -6.02 -18.68
C THR A 260 -4.62 -7.37 -18.33
N PRO A 261 -5.97 -7.49 -18.30
CA PRO A 261 -6.64 -8.76 -18.05
C PRO A 261 -6.30 -9.81 -19.12
N SER A 262 -6.16 -11.07 -18.71
CA SER A 262 -5.97 -12.20 -19.63
C SER A 262 -6.68 -13.46 -19.13
N PRO A 263 -8.01 -13.55 -19.30
CA PRO A 263 -8.77 -14.74 -18.91
C PRO A 263 -8.41 -15.90 -19.86
N GLY A 264 -7.74 -16.94 -19.35
CA GLY A 264 -7.47 -18.17 -20.10
C GLY A 264 -6.17 -18.20 -20.93
N GLY A 265 -5.28 -17.22 -20.78
CA GLY A 265 -3.98 -17.21 -21.47
C GLY A 265 -2.94 -18.15 -20.87
N VAL A 266 -2.24 -18.92 -21.70
CA VAL A 266 -1.00 -19.64 -21.34
C VAL A 266 0.16 -18.63 -21.36
N PHE A 267 0.21 -17.76 -20.34
CA PHE A 267 1.37 -16.89 -20.13
C PHE A 267 2.23 -17.47 -19.01
N THR A 268 3.52 -17.64 -19.28
CA THR A 268 4.54 -17.92 -18.27
C THR A 268 4.71 -16.65 -17.42
N GLY A 269 4.41 -16.70 -16.11
CA GLY A 269 4.45 -15.52 -15.23
C GLY A 269 3.08 -14.99 -14.79
N GLN A 270 2.14 -15.88 -14.45
CA GLN A 270 0.76 -15.52 -14.09
C GLN A 270 0.70 -14.56 -12.88
N SER A 271 0.08 -13.40 -13.09
CA SER A 271 -0.29 -12.48 -12.00
C SER A 271 -1.81 -12.46 -11.80
N THR A 272 -2.23 -12.28 -10.55
CA THR A 272 -3.64 -12.12 -10.17
C THR A 272 -3.83 -10.78 -9.50
N LEU A 273 -4.77 -9.97 -9.97
CA LEU A 273 -5.21 -8.77 -9.28
C LEU A 273 -6.40 -9.14 -8.40
N ILE A 274 -6.34 -8.77 -7.12
CA ILE A 274 -7.44 -8.92 -6.17
C ILE A 274 -8.07 -7.57 -5.85
N GLU A 275 -9.39 -7.54 -5.93
CA GLU A 275 -10.23 -6.38 -5.62
C GLU A 275 -11.35 -6.82 -4.69
N VAL A 276 -11.87 -5.91 -3.85
CA VAL A 276 -13.13 -6.18 -3.14
C VAL A 276 -14.25 -6.19 -4.18
N GLU A 277 -15.24 -7.07 -4.05
CA GLU A 277 -16.32 -7.17 -5.03
C GLU A 277 -17.02 -5.82 -5.25
N ASP A 278 -17.39 -5.51 -6.50
CA ASP A 278 -17.83 -4.19 -6.97
C ASP A 278 -19.36 -4.08 -7.17
N GLU A 279 -20.14 -4.92 -6.47
CA GLU A 279 -21.60 -4.93 -6.54
C GLU A 279 -22.22 -4.47 -5.20
N GLU A 280 -23.54 -4.26 -5.13
CA GLU A 280 -24.26 -3.97 -3.87
C GLU A 280 -23.81 -4.97 -2.78
N GLY A 281 -22.94 -4.52 -1.86
CA GLY A 281 -22.17 -5.41 -0.99
C GLY A 281 -20.73 -4.97 -0.73
N VAL A 282 -20.16 -4.06 -1.53
CA VAL A 282 -18.77 -3.56 -1.34
C VAL A 282 -18.52 -3.01 0.06
N ALA A 283 -19.44 -2.16 0.56
CA ALA A 283 -19.33 -1.55 1.88
C ALA A 283 -19.38 -2.60 2.99
N TYR A 284 -20.17 -3.65 2.80
CA TYR A 284 -20.28 -4.76 3.74
C TYR A 284 -18.98 -5.58 3.78
N GLN A 285 -18.44 -5.98 2.63
CA GLN A 285 -17.16 -6.72 2.57
C GLN A 285 -16.00 -5.90 3.13
N ARG A 286 -15.91 -4.61 2.78
CA ARG A 286 -14.91 -3.70 3.37
C ARG A 286 -15.06 -3.61 4.89
N GLY A 287 -16.29 -3.59 5.39
CA GLY A 287 -16.59 -3.64 6.82
C GLY A 287 -16.06 -4.91 7.48
N LEU A 288 -16.31 -6.08 6.89
CA LEU A 288 -15.81 -7.36 7.43
C LEU A 288 -14.29 -7.41 7.49
N ILE A 289 -13.61 -6.98 6.43
CA ILE A 289 -12.13 -6.92 6.39
C ILE A 289 -11.61 -5.94 7.45
N ARG A 290 -12.22 -4.75 7.56
CA ARG A 290 -11.88 -3.76 8.58
C ARG A 290 -12.03 -4.34 9.98
N ASP A 291 -13.13 -5.01 10.26
CA ASP A 291 -13.43 -5.55 11.58
C ASP A 291 -12.45 -6.68 11.95
N GLU A 292 -12.08 -7.52 10.99
CA GLU A 292 -11.03 -8.54 11.16
C GLU A 292 -9.67 -7.91 11.47
N LEU A 293 -9.27 -6.88 10.72
CA LEU A 293 -8.01 -6.16 10.95
C LEU A 293 -8.01 -5.46 12.32
N ASN A 294 -9.08 -4.75 12.68
CA ASN A 294 -9.22 -4.14 13.99
C ASN A 294 -9.20 -5.19 15.12
N ALA A 295 -9.80 -6.36 14.92
CA ALA A 295 -9.73 -7.46 15.88
C ALA A 295 -8.30 -8.02 16.04
N LEU A 296 -7.47 -7.97 15.00
CA LEU A 296 -6.06 -8.40 15.07
C LEU A 296 -5.14 -7.38 15.73
N PHE A 297 -5.38 -6.08 15.52
CA PHE A 297 -4.48 -5.02 15.97
C PHE A 297 -4.89 -4.42 17.32
N LEU A 298 -6.20 -4.30 17.56
CA LEU A 298 -6.77 -3.46 18.62
C LEU A 298 -7.54 -4.27 19.68
N ARG A 299 -7.78 -5.57 19.43
CA ARG A 299 -8.46 -6.47 20.38
C ARG A 299 -7.60 -7.69 20.66
N GLN A 300 -7.74 -8.28 21.85
CA GLN A 300 -7.16 -9.61 22.08
C GLN A 300 -8.01 -10.65 21.36
N PRO A 301 -7.41 -11.71 20.78
CA PRO A 301 -8.18 -12.89 20.44
C PRO A 301 -8.87 -13.35 21.73
N THR A 302 -10.20 -13.46 21.70
CA THR A 302 -10.93 -14.07 22.81
C THR A 302 -10.30 -15.42 23.08
N ARG A 303 -9.75 -15.61 24.29
CA ARG A 303 -9.27 -16.93 24.71
C ARG A 303 -10.46 -17.87 24.64
N GLY A 304 -10.54 -18.65 23.55
CA GLY A 304 -11.47 -19.76 23.47
C GLY A 304 -11.24 -20.68 24.68
N PRO A 305 -12.28 -21.40 25.14
CA PRO A 305 -12.12 -22.33 26.25
C PRO A 305 -11.07 -23.39 25.85
N HIS A 306 -9.93 -23.35 26.53
CA HIS A 306 -8.91 -24.41 26.52
C HIS A 306 -9.41 -25.62 27.30
#